data_AF-A0A957TYC8-F1
#
_entry.id   AF-A0A957TYC8-F1
#
_cell.length_a   1.000
_cell.length_b   1.000
_cell.length_c   1.000
_cell.angle_alpha   90.00
_cell.angle_beta   90.00
_cell.angle_gamma   90.00
#
_symmetry.space_group_name_H-M   'P 1'
#
loop_
_entity.id
_entity.type
_entity.pdbx_description
1 polymer ?
#
loop_
_entity_poly.entity_id
_entity_poly.type
_entity_poly.pdbx_seq_one_letter_code
_entity_poly.pdbx_strand_id
1 'polypeptide(L)'
;MQIQREHLEVWSDQIEHVLARHKVSGYVSGGTVTPRFVQFNIVPAVGTRVNKISALAEEIALALQCQSVRIYRDGGVIHVEMPRANPGAVQLLALCTTLRDVPPFSAVLGLDESGKPLLLNLTAPDVTHVLIAGTTGSGKTALARTLLASLARYNSDEELRIVLIDPKGRGFSHLRKIPHVRAGVIQEVETAILCLSDMVAEMERRDRTNASRPLVVVAIDELADLVQAGGKRVEEAVARLAQRGREAGIHLVACTQKPTAGLIGGSMIANFPVRLVGAVASRDEARYATGITDSGAEKLGGRGDFLLVAKGTATRFQAAWLAPSELGTLIPGQFTPEPETPTPTGSNVPGHRRPVFQKSRGQ
;
A
#
# COMPACT_ATOMS: atom_id res chain seq x y z
N MET A 1 3.01 6.77 -19.16
CA MET A 1 3.42 7.86 -20.08
C MET A 1 4.22 8.89 -19.30
N GLN A 2 5.46 9.16 -19.73
CA GLN A 2 6.21 10.33 -19.25
C GLN A 2 5.48 11.59 -19.73
N ILE A 3 5.34 12.58 -18.84
CA ILE A 3 4.80 13.88 -19.22
C ILE A 3 5.91 14.61 -19.99
N GLN A 4 5.61 15.04 -21.21
CA GLN A 4 6.55 15.83 -22.00
C GLN A 4 6.73 17.21 -21.39
N ARG A 5 7.95 17.74 -21.48
CA ARG A 5 8.31 19.05 -20.92
C ARG A 5 7.40 20.17 -21.41
N GLU A 6 7.01 20.13 -22.69
CA GLU A 6 6.10 21.10 -23.32
C GLU A 6 4.76 21.21 -22.58
N HIS A 7 4.20 20.10 -22.08
CA HIS A 7 2.96 20.15 -21.29
C HIS A 7 3.16 20.81 -19.92
N LEU A 8 4.32 20.61 -19.28
CA LEU A 8 4.64 21.25 -18.01
C LEU A 8 4.79 22.76 -18.16
N GLU A 9 5.38 23.21 -19.28
CA GLU A 9 5.53 24.63 -19.61
C GLU A 9 4.15 25.26 -19.87
N VAL A 10 3.29 24.61 -20.66
CA VAL A 10 1.91 25.07 -20.90
C VAL A 10 1.11 25.19 -19.59
N TRP A 11 1.20 24.20 -18.70
CA TRP A 11 0.52 24.27 -17.40
C TRP A 11 1.10 25.35 -16.49
N SER A 12 2.41 25.60 -16.56
CA SER A 12 3.05 26.69 -15.82
C SER A 12 2.52 28.04 -16.30
N ASP A 13 2.48 28.26 -17.62
CA ASP A 13 1.93 29.48 -18.23
C ASP A 13 0.46 29.69 -17.87
N GLN A 14 -0.34 28.62 -17.83
CA GLN A 14 -1.74 28.68 -17.41
C GLN A 14 -1.89 29.09 -15.94
N ILE A 15 -1.08 28.54 -15.05
CA ILE A 15 -1.06 28.93 -13.63
C ILE A 15 -0.71 30.41 -13.50
N GLU A 16 0.38 30.86 -14.14
CA GLU A 16 0.81 32.26 -14.11
C GLU A 16 -0.25 33.21 -14.70
N HIS A 17 -0.93 32.79 -15.78
CA HIS A 17 -2.01 33.55 -16.37
C HIS A 17 -3.19 33.75 -15.41
N VAL A 18 -3.59 32.71 -14.67
CA VAL A 18 -4.64 32.80 -13.64
C VAL A 18 -4.21 33.75 -12.52
N LEU A 19 -2.97 33.63 -12.03
CA LEU A 19 -2.44 34.54 -11.01
C LEU A 19 -2.48 36.00 -11.48
N ALA A 20 -2.00 36.28 -12.69
CA ALA A 20 -1.96 37.62 -13.25
C ALA A 20 -3.37 38.21 -13.44
N ARG A 21 -4.33 37.42 -13.93
CA ARG A 21 -5.73 37.83 -14.12
C ARG A 21 -6.38 38.26 -12.80
N HIS A 22 -6.01 37.63 -11.69
CA HIS A 22 -6.53 37.94 -10.36
C HIS A 22 -5.64 38.95 -9.58
N LYS A 23 -4.72 39.63 -10.27
CA LYS A 23 -3.79 40.63 -9.70
C LYS A 23 -2.94 40.06 -8.56
N VAL A 24 -2.55 38.80 -8.69
CA VAL A 24 -1.64 38.11 -7.79
C VAL A 24 -0.28 38.02 -8.48
N SER A 25 0.71 38.75 -7.97
CA SER A 25 2.06 38.72 -8.53
C SER A 25 2.83 37.51 -8.00
N GLY A 26 3.22 36.61 -8.90
CA GLY A 26 4.03 35.44 -8.65
C GLY A 26 4.34 34.72 -9.96
N TYR A 27 5.32 33.81 -9.93
CA TYR A 27 5.72 33.00 -11.09
C TYR A 27 6.01 31.56 -10.65
N VAL A 28 5.99 30.63 -11.60
CA VAL A 28 6.32 29.23 -11.40
C VAL A 28 7.83 29.06 -11.59
N SER A 29 8.56 28.72 -10.52
CA SER A 29 10.02 28.54 -10.56
C SER A 29 10.45 27.14 -11.00
N GLY A 30 9.52 26.20 -11.12
CA GLY A 30 9.77 24.80 -11.46
C GLY A 30 8.73 23.87 -10.85
N GLY A 31 9.04 22.58 -10.81
CA GLY A 31 8.10 21.59 -10.29
C GLY A 31 8.68 20.20 -10.17
N THR A 32 7.90 19.30 -9.58
CA THR A 32 8.22 17.88 -9.44
C THR A 32 7.09 17.04 -10.05
N VAL A 33 7.44 16.11 -10.94
CA VAL A 33 6.48 15.16 -11.50
C VAL A 33 6.54 13.88 -10.68
N THR A 34 5.45 13.55 -9.99
CA THR A 34 5.30 12.29 -9.26
C THR A 34 4.44 11.31 -10.08
N PRO A 35 4.36 10.02 -9.68
CA PRO A 35 3.42 9.09 -10.30
C PRO A 35 1.96 9.52 -10.17
N ARG A 36 1.62 10.35 -9.16
CA ARG A 36 0.24 10.68 -8.80
C ARG A 36 -0.17 12.11 -9.13
N PHE A 37 0.75 13.06 -9.02
CA PHE A 37 0.48 14.46 -9.24
C PHE A 37 1.68 15.15 -9.90
N VAL A 38 1.44 16.34 -10.41
CA VAL A 38 2.47 17.29 -10.82
C VAL A 38 2.42 18.43 -9.81
N GLN A 39 3.53 18.69 -9.15
CA GLN A 39 3.69 19.78 -8.21
C GLN A 39 4.40 20.93 -8.90
N PHE A 40 3.83 22.12 -8.85
CA PHE A 40 4.44 23.37 -9.31
C PHE A 40 4.85 24.22 -8.12
N ASN A 41 6.02 24.82 -8.21
CA ASN A 41 6.59 25.69 -7.18
C ASN A 41 6.32 27.14 -7.57
N ILE A 42 5.42 27.80 -6.85
CA ILE A 42 5.09 29.22 -7.02
C ILE A 42 5.95 30.04 -6.07
N VAL A 43 6.66 31.01 -6.65
CA VAL A 43 7.36 32.07 -5.92
C VAL A 43 6.49 33.32 -5.97
N PRO A 44 5.81 33.68 -4.87
CA PRO A 44 5.03 34.91 -4.81
C PRO A 44 5.95 36.14 -4.72
N ALA A 45 5.51 37.26 -5.28
CA ALA A 45 6.19 38.55 -5.05
C ALA A 45 6.14 38.96 -3.57
N VAL A 46 7.13 39.74 -3.13
CA VAL A 46 7.20 40.25 -1.76
C VAL A 46 5.92 41.02 -1.41
N GLY A 47 5.29 40.65 -0.28
CA GLY A 47 4.04 41.27 0.18
C GLY A 47 2.75 40.60 -0.32
N THR A 48 2.82 39.64 -1.24
CA THR A 48 1.65 38.85 -1.65
C THR A 48 1.16 37.97 -0.50
N ARG A 49 -0.12 38.10 -0.14
CA ARG A 49 -0.74 37.26 0.90
C ARG A 49 -0.97 35.85 0.37
N VAL A 50 -0.48 34.83 1.07
CA VAL A 50 -0.63 33.41 0.72
C VAL A 50 -2.10 33.03 0.51
N ASN A 51 -3.00 33.50 1.37
CA ASN A 51 -4.44 33.22 1.26
C ASN A 51 -5.05 33.66 -0.07
N LYS A 52 -4.50 34.69 -0.74
CA LYS A 52 -4.97 35.08 -2.07
C LYS A 52 -4.65 34.02 -3.11
N ILE A 53 -3.50 33.35 -3.00
CA ILE A 53 -3.11 32.29 -3.94
C ILE A 53 -3.91 31.02 -3.64
N SER A 54 -4.05 30.66 -2.36
CA SER A 54 -4.86 29.50 -1.95
C SER A 54 -6.33 29.64 -2.35
N ALA A 55 -6.88 30.86 -2.39
CA ALA A 55 -8.25 31.13 -2.84
C ALA A 55 -8.47 30.89 -4.35
N LEU A 56 -7.41 30.82 -5.16
CA LEU A 56 -7.49 30.59 -6.62
C LEU A 56 -7.48 29.11 -7.00
N ALA A 57 -7.67 28.20 -6.04
CA ALA A 57 -7.58 26.77 -6.30
C ALA A 57 -8.61 26.30 -7.36
N GLU A 58 -9.84 26.82 -7.34
CA GLU A 58 -10.86 26.42 -8.30
C GLU A 58 -10.56 26.95 -9.71
N GLU A 59 -10.13 28.21 -9.83
CA GLU A 59 -9.77 28.80 -11.12
C GLU A 59 -8.52 28.16 -11.73
N ILE A 60 -7.53 27.83 -10.90
CA ILE A 60 -6.34 27.10 -11.34
C ILE A 60 -6.73 25.68 -11.78
N ALA A 61 -7.58 24.98 -11.03
CA ALA A 61 -8.05 23.66 -11.41
C ALA A 61 -8.79 23.67 -12.76
N LEU A 62 -9.64 24.68 -12.96
CA LEU A 62 -10.37 24.89 -14.21
C LEU A 62 -9.42 25.16 -15.39
N ALA A 63 -8.44 26.05 -15.21
CA ALA A 63 -7.45 26.36 -16.24
C ALA A 63 -6.63 25.13 -16.64
N LEU A 64 -6.25 24.31 -15.66
CA LEU A 64 -5.50 23.07 -15.84
C LEU A 64 -6.37 21.88 -16.31
N GLN A 65 -7.69 22.08 -16.44
CA GLN A 65 -8.66 21.04 -16.83
C GLN A 65 -8.62 19.80 -15.93
N CYS A 66 -8.44 20.02 -14.63
CA CYS A 66 -8.44 18.96 -13.63
C CYS A 66 -9.58 19.14 -12.62
N GLN A 67 -9.92 18.09 -11.88
CA GLN A 67 -11.05 18.15 -10.94
C GLN A 67 -10.81 19.10 -9.76
N SER A 68 -9.57 19.18 -9.28
CA SER A 68 -9.16 20.06 -8.18
C SER A 68 -7.64 20.13 -8.13
N VAL A 69 -7.12 21.19 -7.52
CA VAL A 69 -5.70 21.31 -7.15
C VAL A 69 -5.58 21.52 -5.65
N ARG A 70 -4.47 21.07 -5.07
CA ARG A 70 -4.11 21.35 -3.68
C ARG A 70 -3.08 22.47 -3.64
N ILE A 71 -3.36 23.51 -2.86
CA ILE A 71 -2.43 24.64 -2.67
C ILE A 71 -2.00 24.69 -1.21
N TYR A 72 -0.71 24.61 -0.95
CA TYR A 72 -0.15 24.73 0.40
C TYR A 72 1.21 25.41 0.37
N ARG A 73 1.71 25.79 1.55
CA ARG A 73 3.02 26.41 1.71
C ARG A 73 3.94 25.46 2.45
N ASP A 74 5.14 25.25 1.92
CA ASP A 74 6.23 24.57 2.61
C ASP A 74 7.48 25.47 2.57
N GLY A 75 7.95 25.88 3.75
CA GLY A 75 8.99 26.90 3.88
C GLY A 75 8.65 28.24 3.20
N GLY A 76 9.51 28.66 2.27
CA GLY A 76 9.38 29.91 1.49
C GLY A 76 8.63 29.78 0.17
N VAL A 77 8.17 28.58 -0.19
CA VAL A 77 7.59 28.26 -1.50
C VAL A 77 6.12 27.87 -1.35
N ILE A 78 5.30 28.30 -2.30
CA ILE A 78 3.90 27.85 -2.40
C ILE A 78 3.85 26.74 -3.42
N HIS A 79 3.19 25.64 -3.10
CA HIS A 79 3.06 24.49 -3.98
C HIS A 79 1.64 24.40 -4.51
N VAL A 80 1.52 24.14 -5.82
CA VAL A 80 0.27 23.76 -6.47
C VAL A 80 0.43 22.33 -6.96
N GLU A 81 -0.31 21.42 -6.35
CA GLU A 81 -0.35 20.02 -6.74
C GLU A 81 -1.58 19.76 -7.62
N MET A 82 -1.31 19.40 -8.87
CA MET A 82 -2.31 18.99 -9.83
C MET A 82 -2.32 17.45 -9.94
N PRO A 83 -3.46 16.77 -9.70
CA PRO A 83 -3.56 15.34 -9.86
C PRO A 83 -3.36 14.94 -11.32
N ARG A 84 -2.67 13.81 -11.56
CA ARG A 84 -2.47 13.29 -12.92
C ARG A 84 -3.75 12.65 -13.44
N ALA A 85 -4.08 12.91 -14.70
CA ALA A 85 -5.22 12.28 -15.38
C ALA A 85 -5.11 10.75 -15.45
N ASN A 86 -3.89 10.21 -15.56
CA ASN A 86 -3.62 8.77 -15.45
C ASN A 86 -2.47 8.55 -14.46
N PRO A 87 -2.78 8.35 -13.16
CA PRO A 87 -1.77 8.15 -12.14
C PRO A 87 -1.02 6.83 -12.37
N GLY A 88 0.31 6.90 -12.43
CA GLY A 88 1.15 5.71 -12.47
C GLY A 88 1.18 5.00 -11.10
N ALA A 89 1.53 3.72 -11.10
CA ALA A 89 1.77 2.98 -9.86
C ALA A 89 2.96 3.62 -9.11
N VAL A 90 2.81 3.79 -7.79
CA VAL A 90 3.91 4.14 -6.90
C VAL A 90 4.78 2.90 -6.77
N GLN A 91 6.00 2.88 -7.31
CA GLN A 91 6.87 1.71 -7.25
C GLN A 91 7.60 1.64 -5.91
N LEU A 92 7.53 0.50 -5.22
CA LEU A 92 8.20 0.31 -3.93
C LEU A 92 9.71 0.47 -4.05
N LEU A 93 10.33 -0.14 -5.07
CA LEU A 93 11.78 -0.09 -5.26
C LEU A 93 12.27 1.36 -5.42
N ALA A 94 11.60 2.14 -6.28
CA ALA A 94 11.93 3.55 -6.48
C ALA A 94 11.66 4.40 -5.23
N LEU A 95 10.64 4.06 -4.43
CA LEU A 95 10.37 4.77 -3.18
C LEU A 95 11.46 4.50 -2.15
N CYS A 96 11.88 3.23 -2.00
CA CYS A 96 12.93 2.83 -1.07
C CYS A 96 14.28 3.50 -1.36
N THR A 97 14.62 3.81 -2.63
CA THR A 97 15.88 4.51 -2.95
C THR A 97 15.89 5.98 -2.56
N THR A 98 14.72 6.60 -2.37
CA THR A 98 14.61 7.99 -1.89
C THR A 98 14.83 8.11 -0.38
N LEU A 99 14.69 7.01 0.35
CA LEU A 99 14.79 6.96 1.80
C LEU A 99 16.24 6.67 2.22
N ARG A 100 16.82 7.58 3.01
CA ARG A 100 18.19 7.43 3.52
C ARG A 100 18.27 6.56 4.76
N ASP A 101 17.33 6.76 5.68
CA ASP A 101 17.29 6.06 6.96
C ASP A 101 15.86 5.59 7.22
N VAL A 102 15.71 4.28 7.40
CA VAL A 102 14.43 3.64 7.70
C VAL A 102 14.61 2.90 9.02
N PRO A 103 13.86 3.28 10.08
CA PRO A 103 14.02 2.64 11.37
C PRO A 103 13.77 1.13 11.31
N PRO A 104 14.48 0.31 12.10
CA PRO A 104 14.25 -1.13 12.16
C PRO A 104 12.77 -1.48 12.38
N PHE A 105 12.34 -2.60 11.80
CA PHE A 105 10.94 -3.09 11.85
C PHE A 105 9.90 -2.08 11.30
N SER A 106 10.33 -1.16 10.45
CA SER A 106 9.44 -0.25 9.71
C SER A 106 9.25 -0.70 8.27
N ALA A 107 7.98 -0.73 7.85
CA ALA A 107 7.57 -1.02 6.48
C ALA A 107 7.22 0.29 5.75
N VAL A 108 7.78 0.50 4.57
CA VAL A 108 7.37 1.56 3.65
C VAL A 108 6.10 1.11 2.95
N LEU A 109 5.00 1.80 3.22
CA LEU A 109 3.68 1.43 2.69
C LEU A 109 3.37 2.08 1.35
N GLY A 110 3.86 3.31 1.12
CA GLY A 110 3.46 4.11 -0.03
C GLY A 110 3.65 5.60 0.20
N LEU A 111 2.82 6.42 -0.45
CA LEU A 111 2.83 7.88 -0.34
C LEU A 111 1.53 8.39 0.27
N ASP A 112 1.60 9.32 1.21
CA ASP A 112 0.42 10.03 1.72
C ASP A 112 -0.15 11.03 0.69
N GLU A 113 -1.21 11.75 1.07
CA GLU A 113 -1.84 12.78 0.21
C GLU A 113 -0.93 13.96 -0.13
N SER A 114 0.18 14.16 0.60
CA SER A 114 1.20 15.17 0.30
C SER A 114 2.36 14.61 -0.52
N GLY A 115 2.28 13.34 -0.93
CA GLY A 115 3.36 12.66 -1.64
C GLY A 115 4.57 12.32 -0.78
N LYS A 116 4.45 12.37 0.55
CA LYS A 116 5.53 11.97 1.46
C LYS A 116 5.49 10.46 1.69
N PRO A 117 6.66 9.78 1.79
CA PRO A 117 6.70 8.36 2.11
C PRO A 117 6.05 8.05 3.46
N LEU A 118 5.10 7.12 3.48
CA LEU A 118 4.42 6.66 4.68
C LEU A 118 5.05 5.38 5.19
N LEU A 119 5.53 5.40 6.43
CA LEU A 119 6.18 4.27 7.10
C LEU A 119 5.29 3.74 8.23
N LEU A 120 5.32 2.42 8.43
CA LEU A 120 4.62 1.73 9.50
C LEU A 120 5.62 0.91 10.34
N ASN A 121 5.86 1.34 11.59
CA ASN A 121 6.76 0.64 12.50
C ASN A 121 6.01 -0.37 13.38
N LEU A 122 6.30 -1.66 13.23
CA LEU A 122 5.62 -2.72 13.98
C LEU A 122 5.91 -2.70 15.48
N THR A 123 7.05 -2.16 15.90
CA THR A 123 7.44 -2.05 17.31
C THR A 123 6.85 -0.83 18.00
N ALA A 124 6.23 0.09 17.25
CA ALA A 124 5.55 1.23 17.83
C ALA A 124 4.39 0.76 18.73
N PRO A 125 4.17 1.41 19.88
CA PRO A 125 3.19 0.96 20.87
C PRO A 125 1.76 0.76 20.35
N ASP A 126 1.41 1.51 19.31
CA ASP A 126 0.06 1.62 18.80
C ASP A 126 -0.16 0.87 17.49
N VAL A 127 0.86 0.15 16.99
CA VAL A 127 0.84 -0.51 15.69
C VAL A 127 0.66 -2.01 15.80
N THR A 128 1.38 -2.64 16.74
CA THR A 128 1.45 -4.08 17.06
C THR A 128 0.88 -5.08 16.03
N HIS A 129 -0.44 -5.10 15.81
CA HIS A 129 -1.10 -5.95 14.83
C HIS A 129 -1.80 -5.11 13.77
N VAL A 130 -1.66 -5.54 12.51
CA VAL A 130 -2.18 -4.82 11.34
C VAL A 130 -3.28 -5.63 10.68
N LEU A 131 -4.44 -5.02 10.49
CA LEU A 131 -5.53 -5.57 9.69
C LEU A 131 -5.60 -4.84 8.35
N ILE A 132 -5.55 -5.57 7.24
CA ILE A 132 -5.69 -5.03 5.89
C ILE A 132 -7.05 -5.45 5.33
N ALA A 133 -7.96 -4.51 5.15
CA ALA A 133 -9.32 -4.77 4.71
C ALA A 133 -9.59 -4.13 3.34
N GLY A 134 -10.44 -4.75 2.53
CA GLY A 134 -10.89 -4.17 1.27
C GLY A 134 -11.42 -5.22 0.30
N THR A 135 -12.26 -4.80 -0.63
CA THR A 135 -12.87 -5.69 -1.64
C THR A 135 -11.85 -6.15 -2.68
N THR A 136 -12.21 -7.14 -3.50
CA THR A 136 -11.40 -7.59 -4.63
C THR A 136 -11.02 -6.41 -5.54
N GLY A 137 -9.73 -6.28 -5.87
CA GLY A 137 -9.23 -5.18 -6.70
C GLY A 137 -8.89 -3.89 -5.96
N SER A 138 -9.18 -3.80 -4.65
CA SER A 138 -8.72 -2.68 -3.79
C SER A 138 -7.19 -2.59 -3.70
N GLY A 139 -6.51 -3.73 -3.81
CA GLY A 139 -5.05 -3.83 -3.67
C GLY A 139 -4.59 -4.50 -2.37
N LYS A 140 -5.50 -5.04 -1.54
CA LYS A 140 -5.20 -5.69 -0.24
C LYS A 140 -3.95 -6.58 -0.26
N THR A 141 -3.96 -7.60 -1.09
CA THR A 141 -2.88 -8.59 -1.19
C THR A 141 -1.60 -8.00 -1.79
N ALA A 142 -1.70 -6.95 -2.62
CA ALA A 142 -0.52 -6.22 -3.10
C ALA A 142 0.11 -5.38 -1.99
N LEU A 143 -0.70 -4.70 -1.17
CA LEU A 143 -0.24 -3.94 -0.01
C LEU A 143 0.38 -4.86 1.06
N ALA A 144 -0.24 -6.01 1.34
CA ALA A 144 0.31 -7.00 2.26
C ALA A 144 1.70 -7.47 1.82
N ARG A 145 1.87 -7.81 0.54
CA ARG A 145 3.18 -8.16 -0.03
C ARG A 145 4.19 -7.01 0.07
N THR A 146 3.76 -5.79 -0.25
CA THR A 146 4.58 -4.58 -0.18
C THR A 146 5.08 -4.35 1.25
N LEU A 147 4.19 -4.47 2.24
CA LEU A 147 4.52 -4.36 3.66
C LEU A 147 5.57 -5.41 4.06
N LEU A 148 5.31 -6.69 3.77
CA LEU A 148 6.21 -7.79 4.14
C LEU A 148 7.57 -7.70 3.45
N ALA A 149 7.59 -7.39 2.15
CA ALA A 149 8.81 -7.24 1.39
C ALA A 149 9.62 -6.01 1.85
N SER A 150 8.94 -4.92 2.22
CA SER A 150 9.60 -3.75 2.79
C SER A 150 10.22 -4.05 4.16
N LEU A 151 9.54 -4.82 5.02
CA LEU A 151 10.14 -5.28 6.28
C LEU A 151 11.39 -6.12 6.01
N ALA A 152 11.31 -7.09 5.10
CA ALA A 152 12.44 -7.94 4.73
C ALA A 152 13.62 -7.15 4.09
N ARG A 153 13.34 -6.02 3.42
CA ARG A 153 14.37 -5.14 2.86
C ARG A 153 15.25 -4.51 3.95
N TYR A 154 14.65 -4.12 5.07
CA TYR A 154 15.27 -3.28 6.09
C TYR A 154 15.66 -4.04 7.37
N ASN A 155 15.46 -5.36 7.42
CA ASN A 155 15.81 -6.20 8.57
C ASN A 155 16.47 -7.50 8.08
N SER A 156 17.42 -8.05 8.82
CA SER A 156 18.00 -9.35 8.48
C SER A 156 17.04 -10.51 8.79
N ASP A 157 17.29 -11.69 8.22
CA ASP A 157 16.54 -12.92 8.52
C ASP A 157 16.88 -13.52 9.90
N GLU A 158 17.95 -13.03 10.53
CA GLU A 158 18.28 -13.28 11.93
C GLU A 158 17.42 -12.46 12.89
N GLU A 159 17.06 -11.23 12.51
CA GLU A 159 16.28 -10.31 13.36
C GLU A 159 14.76 -10.40 13.12
N LEU A 160 14.36 -10.76 11.90
CA LEU A 160 12.98 -10.84 11.45
C LEU A 160 12.68 -12.19 10.79
N ARG A 161 11.63 -12.86 11.26
CA ARG A 161 11.08 -14.07 10.63
C ARG A 161 9.66 -13.80 10.16
N ILE A 162 9.31 -14.35 8.99
CA ILE A 162 7.98 -14.20 8.40
C ILE A 162 7.36 -15.59 8.24
N VAL A 163 6.16 -15.75 8.79
CA VAL A 163 5.29 -16.91 8.61
C VAL A 163 4.17 -16.52 7.66
N LEU A 164 3.96 -17.29 6.60
CA LEU A 164 2.95 -17.01 5.58
C LEU A 164 1.85 -18.05 5.62
N ILE A 165 0.61 -17.62 5.87
CA ILE A 165 -0.60 -18.44 5.80
C ILE A 165 -1.47 -17.92 4.65
N ASP A 166 -1.58 -18.72 3.61
CA ASP A 166 -2.33 -18.41 2.39
C ASP A 166 -3.02 -19.69 1.87
N PRO A 167 -4.20 -20.03 2.40
CA PRO A 167 -4.93 -21.24 2.01
C PRO A 167 -5.29 -21.31 0.53
N LYS A 168 -5.27 -20.18 -0.19
CA LYS A 168 -5.56 -20.11 -1.62
C LYS A 168 -4.31 -20.19 -2.49
N GLY A 169 -3.12 -20.02 -1.92
CA GLY A 169 -1.82 -20.08 -2.60
C GLY A 169 -1.57 -18.99 -3.64
N ARG A 170 -2.38 -17.93 -3.67
CA ARG A 170 -2.32 -16.88 -4.71
C ARG A 170 -1.74 -15.57 -4.20
N GLY A 171 -1.82 -15.31 -2.90
CA GLY A 171 -1.50 -14.02 -2.32
C GLY A 171 -0.03 -13.86 -1.98
N PHE A 172 0.57 -14.86 -1.33
CA PHE A 172 1.94 -14.77 -0.82
C PHE A 172 2.95 -15.66 -1.54
N SER A 173 2.54 -16.36 -2.60
CA SER A 173 3.40 -17.28 -3.37
C SER A 173 4.74 -16.66 -3.80
N HIS A 174 4.74 -15.38 -4.21
CA HIS A 174 5.95 -14.67 -4.62
C HIS A 174 6.96 -14.48 -3.48
N LEU A 175 6.51 -14.42 -2.23
CA LEU A 175 7.37 -14.24 -1.05
C LEU A 175 7.98 -15.56 -0.55
N ARG A 176 7.59 -16.72 -1.11
CA ARG A 176 8.03 -18.05 -0.64
C ARG A 176 9.54 -18.21 -0.56
N LYS A 177 10.29 -17.52 -1.42
CA LYS A 177 11.75 -17.69 -1.58
C LYS A 177 12.59 -16.63 -0.86
N ILE A 178 11.98 -15.70 -0.13
CA ILE A 178 12.76 -14.71 0.62
C ILE A 178 13.40 -15.38 1.85
N PRO A 179 14.63 -15.00 2.26
CA PRO A 179 15.35 -15.63 3.38
C PRO A 179 14.57 -15.66 4.71
N HIS A 180 13.74 -14.63 4.94
CA HIS A 180 12.93 -14.47 6.14
C HIS A 180 11.82 -15.52 6.29
N VAL A 181 11.47 -16.25 5.21
CA VAL A 181 10.39 -17.25 5.16
C VAL A 181 10.97 -18.65 5.16
N ARG A 182 11.01 -19.31 6.33
CA ARG A 182 11.62 -20.65 6.48
C ARG A 182 10.68 -21.80 6.16
N ALA A 183 9.40 -21.70 6.56
CA ALA A 183 8.41 -22.78 6.40
C ALA A 183 7.71 -22.76 5.02
N GLY A 184 8.12 -21.86 4.11
CA GLY A 184 7.39 -21.60 2.89
C GLY A 184 6.01 -20.98 3.14
N VAL A 185 5.05 -21.26 2.26
CA VAL A 185 3.68 -20.75 2.35
C VAL A 185 2.76 -21.88 2.81
N ILE A 186 2.11 -21.69 3.95
CA ILE A 186 1.17 -22.65 4.54
C ILE A 186 -0.17 -22.51 3.82
N GLN A 187 -0.58 -23.56 3.10
CA GLN A 187 -1.86 -23.61 2.38
C GLN A 187 -2.88 -24.50 3.10
N GLU A 188 -2.42 -25.55 3.77
CA GLU A 188 -3.30 -26.48 4.47
C GLU A 188 -3.80 -25.90 5.79
N VAL A 189 -5.11 -25.96 6.01
CA VAL A 189 -5.77 -25.38 7.20
C VAL A 189 -5.26 -26.03 8.49
N GLU A 190 -5.13 -27.36 8.55
CA GLU A 190 -4.61 -28.04 9.75
C GLU A 190 -3.17 -27.64 10.06
N THR A 191 -2.34 -27.45 9.03
CA THR A 191 -0.95 -26.97 9.22
C THR A 191 -0.94 -25.52 9.73
N ALA A 192 -1.87 -24.68 9.25
CA ALA A 192 -2.02 -23.33 9.75
C ALA A 192 -2.45 -23.31 11.23
N ILE A 193 -3.36 -24.20 11.65
CA ILE A 193 -3.78 -24.31 13.04
C ILE A 193 -2.62 -24.74 13.95
N LEU A 194 -1.85 -25.76 13.53
CA LEU A 194 -0.66 -26.20 14.25
C LEU A 194 0.35 -25.06 14.36
N CYS A 195 0.63 -24.35 13.27
CA CYS A 195 1.53 -23.22 13.26
C CYS A 195 1.08 -22.09 14.20
N LEU A 196 -0.20 -21.72 14.19
CA LEU A 196 -0.74 -20.71 15.11
C LEU A 196 -0.62 -21.16 16.57
N SER A 197 -0.83 -22.45 16.84
CA SER A 197 -0.66 -23.04 18.18
C SER A 197 0.81 -22.98 18.63
N ASP A 198 1.75 -23.28 17.74
CA ASP A 198 3.19 -23.17 18.00
C ASP A 198 3.59 -21.71 18.26
N MET A 199 3.02 -20.75 17.53
CA MET A 199 3.27 -19.33 17.77
C MET A 199 2.74 -18.88 19.13
N VAL A 200 1.60 -19.40 19.58
CA VAL A 200 1.08 -19.16 20.94
C VAL A 200 2.01 -19.76 21.99
N ALA A 201 2.50 -20.98 21.80
CA ALA A 201 3.45 -21.61 22.74
C ALA A 201 4.79 -20.85 22.78
N GLU A 202 5.28 -20.39 21.64
CA GLU A 202 6.49 -19.57 21.55
C GLU A 202 6.29 -18.21 22.25
N MET A 203 5.13 -17.57 22.08
CA MET A 203 4.75 -16.36 22.80
C MET A 203 4.82 -16.57 24.32
N GLU A 204 4.21 -17.63 24.84
CA GLU A 204 4.26 -17.94 26.28
C GLU A 204 5.67 -18.27 26.79
N ARG A 205 6.48 -18.95 25.97
CA ARG A 205 7.88 -19.24 26.29
C ARG A 205 8.67 -17.93 26.38
N ARG A 206 8.45 -17.03 25.44
CA ARG A 206 9.08 -15.70 25.37
C ARG A 206 8.69 -14.82 26.55
N ASP A 207 7.40 -14.76 26.88
CA ASP A 207 6.90 -14.05 28.06
C ASP A 207 7.58 -14.55 29.35
N ARG A 208 7.70 -15.88 29.52
CA ARG A 208 8.36 -16.48 30.70
C ARG A 208 9.87 -16.24 30.76
N THR A 209 10.52 -16.10 29.60
CA THR A 209 11.98 -15.93 29.49
C THR A 209 12.40 -14.48 29.23
N ASN A 210 11.45 -13.56 29.22
CA ASN A 210 11.64 -12.15 28.88
C ASN A 210 12.38 -11.95 27.55
N ALA A 211 12.03 -12.76 26.55
CA ALA A 211 12.63 -12.74 25.22
C ALA A 211 11.63 -12.18 24.19
N SER A 212 12.10 -11.35 23.25
CA SER A 212 11.24 -10.76 22.21
C SER A 212 11.84 -10.89 20.80
N ARG A 213 12.95 -11.63 20.68
CA ARG A 213 13.73 -11.78 19.46
C ARG A 213 13.88 -13.26 19.05
N PRO A 214 13.99 -13.54 17.74
CA PRO A 214 13.77 -12.61 16.63
C PRO A 214 12.30 -12.21 16.50
N LEU A 215 12.03 -11.04 15.92
CA LEU A 215 10.65 -10.59 15.70
C LEU A 215 10.00 -11.54 14.69
N VAL A 216 8.77 -11.98 14.98
CA VAL A 216 8.02 -12.86 14.09
C VAL A 216 6.80 -12.13 13.55
N VAL A 217 6.64 -12.09 12.24
CA VAL A 217 5.42 -11.60 11.58
C VAL A 217 4.65 -12.80 11.04
N VAL A 218 3.46 -13.03 11.58
CA VAL A 218 2.51 -14.02 11.05
C VAL A 218 1.55 -13.30 10.11
N ALA A 219 1.73 -13.54 8.81
CA ALA A 219 0.90 -12.96 7.76
C ALA A 219 -0.19 -13.93 7.31
N ILE A 220 -1.42 -13.47 7.27
CA ILE A 220 -2.61 -14.27 6.91
C ILE A 220 -3.32 -13.57 5.74
N ASP A 221 -3.39 -14.18 4.55
CA ASP A 221 -3.95 -13.52 3.34
C ASP A 221 -5.48 -13.34 3.38
N GLU A 222 -6.19 -14.25 4.03
CA GLU A 222 -7.63 -14.14 4.25
C GLU A 222 -8.01 -14.77 5.60
N LEU A 223 -8.05 -13.93 6.63
CA LEU A 223 -8.34 -14.34 7.99
C LEU A 223 -9.74 -14.95 8.11
N ALA A 224 -10.74 -14.39 7.43
CA ALA A 224 -12.11 -14.86 7.49
C ALA A 224 -12.25 -16.31 6.98
N ASP A 225 -11.54 -16.65 5.90
CA ASP A 225 -11.55 -18.01 5.35
C ASP A 225 -10.85 -18.99 6.29
N LEU A 226 -9.75 -18.57 6.93
CA LEU A 226 -9.03 -19.40 7.88
C LEU A 226 -9.87 -19.67 9.15
N VAL A 227 -10.56 -18.65 9.66
CA VAL A 227 -11.49 -18.79 10.80
C VAL A 227 -12.68 -19.66 10.43
N GLN A 228 -13.24 -19.50 9.22
CA GLN A 228 -14.36 -20.31 8.75
C GLN A 228 -13.98 -21.79 8.63
N ALA A 229 -12.77 -22.08 8.15
CA ALA A 229 -12.31 -23.46 7.97
C ALA A 229 -11.79 -24.10 9.26
N GLY A 230 -11.05 -23.36 10.09
CA GLY A 230 -10.43 -23.88 11.31
C GLY A 230 -11.23 -23.64 12.60
N GLY A 231 -12.33 -22.90 12.53
CA GLY A 231 -13.26 -22.64 13.62
C GLY A 231 -12.61 -22.01 14.85
N LYS A 232 -13.08 -22.46 16.03
CA LYS A 232 -12.70 -21.92 17.34
C LYS A 232 -11.19 -21.99 17.62
N ARG A 233 -10.50 -23.01 17.11
CA ARG A 233 -9.05 -23.19 17.30
C ARG A 233 -8.25 -22.02 16.70
N VAL A 234 -8.64 -21.58 15.50
CA VAL A 234 -8.02 -20.42 14.84
C VAL A 234 -8.38 -19.14 15.57
N GLU A 235 -9.66 -18.96 15.90
CA GLU A 235 -10.15 -17.77 16.59
C GLU A 235 -9.43 -17.54 17.92
N GLU A 236 -9.32 -18.58 18.76
CA GLU A 236 -8.65 -18.51 20.06
C GLU A 236 -7.15 -18.23 19.91
N ALA A 237 -6.46 -18.89 18.98
CA ALA A 237 -5.05 -18.67 18.75
C ALA A 237 -4.75 -17.24 18.24
N VAL A 238 -5.51 -16.77 17.25
CA VAL A 238 -5.38 -15.41 16.70
C VAL A 238 -5.68 -14.37 17.77
N ALA A 239 -6.78 -14.53 18.53
CA ALA A 239 -7.12 -13.61 19.60
C ALA A 239 -6.03 -13.54 20.67
N ARG A 240 -5.47 -14.69 21.06
CA ARG A 240 -4.42 -14.77 22.07
C ARG A 240 -3.13 -14.12 21.61
N LEU A 241 -2.71 -14.36 20.36
CA LEU A 241 -1.58 -13.69 19.73
C LEU A 241 -1.81 -12.19 19.61
N ALA A 242 -3.01 -11.75 19.24
CA ALA A 242 -3.34 -10.34 19.08
C ALA A 242 -3.37 -9.57 20.42
N GLN A 243 -3.67 -10.26 21.52
CA GLN A 243 -3.71 -9.66 22.86
C GLN A 243 -2.34 -9.56 23.52
N ARG A 244 -1.46 -10.54 23.31
CA ARG A 244 -0.20 -10.69 24.06
C ARG A 244 1.07 -10.75 23.21
N GLY A 245 0.93 -10.91 21.90
CA GLY A 245 2.06 -11.13 20.99
C GLY A 245 3.05 -9.97 20.96
N ARG A 246 2.60 -8.74 21.22
CA ARG A 246 3.44 -7.53 21.24
C ARG A 246 4.72 -7.70 22.05
N GLU A 247 4.58 -8.10 23.31
CA GLU A 247 5.69 -8.15 24.28
C GLU A 247 6.67 -9.27 23.94
N ALA A 248 6.14 -10.37 23.41
CA ALA A 248 6.92 -11.48 22.85
C ALA A 248 7.55 -11.18 21.47
N GLY A 249 7.32 -9.99 20.88
CA GLY A 249 7.79 -9.67 19.53
C GLY A 249 7.16 -10.53 18.44
N ILE A 250 5.89 -10.91 18.60
CA ILE A 250 5.08 -11.64 17.62
C ILE A 250 3.96 -10.74 17.14
N HIS A 251 3.97 -10.43 15.84
CA HIS A 251 3.08 -9.49 15.19
C HIS A 251 2.19 -10.20 14.18
N LEU A 252 0.96 -9.72 14.03
CA LEU A 252 0.00 -10.27 13.07
C LEU A 252 -0.20 -9.26 11.95
N VAL A 253 -0.12 -9.73 10.70
CA VAL A 253 -0.55 -8.98 9.51
C VAL A 253 -1.67 -9.78 8.88
N ALA A 254 -2.90 -9.48 9.24
CA ALA A 254 -4.07 -10.20 8.76
C ALA A 254 -4.74 -9.41 7.64
N CYS A 255 -5.19 -10.11 6.61
CA CYS A 255 -5.92 -9.53 5.51
C CYS A 255 -7.36 -10.07 5.51
N THR A 256 -8.33 -9.24 5.11
CA THR A 256 -9.68 -9.72 4.83
C THR A 256 -10.44 -8.96 3.75
N GLN A 257 -11.26 -9.67 2.99
CA GLN A 257 -12.24 -9.09 2.06
C GLN A 257 -13.61 -8.82 2.68
N LYS A 258 -13.92 -9.44 3.83
CA LYS A 258 -15.23 -9.35 4.47
C LYS A 258 -15.06 -8.73 5.87
N PRO A 259 -14.96 -7.40 5.97
CA PRO A 259 -14.73 -6.73 7.23
C PRO A 259 -16.02 -6.62 8.06
N THR A 260 -16.78 -7.71 8.21
CA THR A 260 -18.06 -7.71 8.93
C THR A 260 -17.92 -8.37 10.30
N ALA A 261 -18.65 -7.84 11.28
CA ALA A 261 -18.63 -8.34 12.66
C ALA A 261 -19.03 -9.82 12.77
N GLY A 262 -19.88 -10.31 11.85
CA GLY A 262 -20.34 -11.71 11.85
C GLY A 262 -19.32 -12.74 11.36
N LEU A 263 -18.24 -12.34 10.68
CA LEU A 263 -17.24 -13.26 10.13
C LEU A 263 -15.92 -13.27 10.90
N ILE A 264 -15.53 -12.14 11.49
CA ILE A 264 -14.25 -12.01 12.20
C ILE A 264 -14.45 -11.80 13.70
N GLY A 265 -15.68 -11.53 14.15
CA GLY A 265 -15.98 -11.24 15.55
C GLY A 265 -15.50 -9.84 15.95
N GLY A 266 -16.38 -9.03 16.57
CA GLY A 266 -16.03 -7.67 16.99
C GLY A 266 -14.85 -7.61 17.98
N SER A 267 -14.70 -8.65 18.82
CA SER A 267 -13.60 -8.82 19.77
C SER A 267 -12.24 -9.06 19.10
N MET A 268 -12.22 -9.74 17.95
CA MET A 268 -10.97 -10.03 17.23
C MET A 268 -10.46 -8.76 16.53
N ILE A 269 -11.34 -8.02 15.85
CA ILE A 269 -11.01 -6.78 15.14
C ILE A 269 -10.53 -5.68 16.12
N ALA A 270 -10.99 -5.73 17.37
CA ALA A 270 -10.55 -4.80 18.41
C ALA A 270 -9.05 -4.91 18.75
N ASN A 271 -8.46 -6.10 18.55
CA ASN A 271 -7.03 -6.33 18.82
C ASN A 271 -6.10 -5.94 17.66
N PHE A 272 -6.65 -5.36 16.59
CA PHE A 272 -5.88 -4.78 15.49
C PHE A 272 -5.97 -3.25 15.54
N PRO A 273 -5.05 -2.57 16.27
CA PRO A 273 -5.09 -1.12 16.48
C PRO A 273 -4.78 -0.34 15.20
N VAL A 274 -4.07 -0.95 14.24
CA VAL A 274 -3.84 -0.38 12.91
C VAL A 274 -4.67 -1.11 11.87
N ARG A 275 -5.42 -0.34 11.10
CA ARG A 275 -6.25 -0.84 10.00
C ARG A 275 -5.85 -0.15 8.70
N LEU A 276 -5.46 -0.92 7.70
CA LEU A 276 -5.19 -0.45 6.34
C LEU A 276 -6.39 -0.80 5.48
N VAL A 277 -7.25 0.17 5.21
CA VAL A 277 -8.57 -0.04 4.60
C VAL A 277 -8.60 0.48 3.18
N GLY A 278 -8.70 -0.41 2.21
CA GLY A 278 -8.89 -0.07 0.80
C GLY A 278 -10.35 0.15 0.45
N ALA A 279 -10.64 0.28 -0.84
CA ALA A 279 -12.01 0.45 -1.32
C ALA A 279 -12.97 -0.67 -0.86
N VAL A 280 -14.13 -0.25 -0.36
CA VAL A 280 -15.22 -1.10 0.14
C VAL A 280 -16.54 -0.75 -0.54
N ALA A 281 -17.53 -1.65 -0.48
CA ALA A 281 -18.74 -1.52 -1.28
C ALA A 281 -19.77 -0.55 -0.69
N SER A 282 -19.73 -0.32 0.63
CA SER A 282 -20.74 0.49 1.32
C SER A 282 -20.17 1.27 2.51
N ARG A 283 -20.92 2.26 2.98
CA ARG A 283 -20.60 3.02 4.21
C ARG A 283 -20.58 2.14 5.45
N ASP A 284 -21.43 1.12 5.51
CA ASP A 284 -21.45 0.20 6.64
C ASP A 284 -20.18 -0.65 6.67
N GLU A 285 -19.76 -1.20 5.52
CA GLU A 285 -18.47 -1.87 5.40
C GLU A 285 -17.30 -0.95 5.75
N ALA A 286 -17.35 0.31 5.30
CA ALA A 286 -16.34 1.31 5.64
C ALA A 286 -16.25 1.52 7.15
N ARG A 287 -17.40 1.66 7.83
CA ARG A 287 -17.46 1.81 9.29
C ARG A 287 -16.88 0.61 10.01
N TYR A 288 -17.20 -0.61 9.60
CA TYR A 288 -16.67 -1.81 10.25
C TYR A 288 -15.17 -2.02 9.97
N ALA A 289 -14.74 -1.80 8.73
CA ALA A 289 -13.34 -1.97 8.34
C ALA A 289 -12.42 -0.95 9.01
N THR A 290 -12.86 0.30 9.12
CA THR A 290 -12.06 1.38 9.73
C THR A 290 -12.26 1.47 11.25
N GLY A 291 -13.45 1.10 11.73
CA GLY A 291 -13.88 1.31 13.11
C GLY A 291 -14.24 2.75 13.46
N ILE A 292 -14.38 3.63 12.46
CA ILE A 292 -14.82 5.02 12.64
C ILE A 292 -16.00 5.31 11.70
N THR A 293 -16.89 6.20 12.13
CA THR A 293 -18.01 6.66 11.31
C THR A 293 -17.53 7.60 10.21
N ASP A 294 -18.16 7.54 9.03
CA ASP A 294 -17.89 8.45 7.90
C ASP A 294 -16.42 8.53 7.47
N SER A 295 -15.69 7.42 7.54
CA SER A 295 -14.28 7.34 7.11
C SER A 295 -14.07 7.67 5.63
N GLY A 296 -15.09 7.51 4.80
CA GLY A 296 -15.02 7.71 3.35
C GLY A 296 -14.33 6.58 2.60
N ALA A 297 -14.10 5.41 3.22
CA ALA A 297 -13.45 4.27 2.57
C ALA A 297 -14.23 3.75 1.35
N GLU A 298 -15.56 3.92 1.34
CA GLU A 298 -16.43 3.58 0.21
C GLU A 298 -16.24 4.49 -1.02
N LYS A 299 -15.52 5.60 -0.85
CA LYS A 299 -15.21 6.58 -1.91
C LYS A 299 -13.79 6.42 -2.47
N LEU A 300 -13.02 5.45 -1.97
CA LEU A 300 -11.66 5.21 -2.46
C LEU A 300 -11.69 4.66 -3.88
N GLY A 301 -10.68 5.03 -4.68
CA GLY A 301 -10.58 4.65 -6.09
C GLY A 301 -10.14 3.21 -6.34
N GLY A 302 -9.86 2.44 -5.29
CA GLY A 302 -9.24 1.11 -5.38
C GLY A 302 -7.80 1.17 -5.89
N ARG A 303 -7.26 0.04 -6.40
CA ARG A 303 -5.92 -0.04 -7.01
C ARG A 303 -4.80 0.60 -6.16
N GLY A 304 -4.80 0.33 -4.86
CA GLY A 304 -3.79 0.88 -3.96
C GLY A 304 -4.18 2.18 -3.26
N ASP A 305 -5.38 2.69 -3.43
CA ASP A 305 -5.90 3.81 -2.63
C ASP A 305 -6.45 3.28 -1.30
N PHE A 306 -5.83 3.68 -0.19
CA PHE A 306 -6.08 3.15 1.16
C PHE A 306 -6.23 4.28 2.20
N LEU A 307 -6.91 3.96 3.30
CA LEU A 307 -6.85 4.69 4.56
C LEU A 307 -6.00 3.89 5.56
N LEU A 308 -5.02 4.54 6.17
CA LEU A 308 -4.37 4.07 7.40
C LEU A 308 -5.16 4.63 8.57
N VAL A 309 -5.76 3.75 9.36
CA VAL A 309 -6.48 4.09 10.57
C VAL A 309 -5.69 3.65 11.79
N ALA A 310 -5.31 4.60 12.62
CA ALA A 310 -4.61 4.37 13.89
C ALA A 310 -5.06 5.43 14.89
N LYS A 311 -5.28 5.03 16.16
CA LYS A 311 -5.74 5.95 17.23
C LYS A 311 -6.97 6.79 16.84
N GLY A 312 -7.91 6.19 16.10
CA GLY A 312 -9.12 6.88 15.63
C GLY A 312 -8.90 7.94 14.55
N THR A 313 -7.66 8.12 14.06
CA THR A 313 -7.34 9.02 12.96
C THR A 313 -7.19 8.23 11.67
N ALA A 314 -7.80 8.71 10.58
CA ALA A 314 -7.63 8.15 9.24
C ALA A 314 -6.72 9.04 8.41
N THR A 315 -5.66 8.45 7.84
CA THR A 315 -4.76 9.11 6.89
C THR A 315 -4.85 8.38 5.55
N ARG A 316 -5.24 9.08 4.49
CA ARG A 316 -5.29 8.48 3.15
C ARG A 316 -3.89 8.39 2.57
N PHE A 317 -3.62 7.29 1.88
CA PHE A 317 -2.35 7.04 1.21
C PHE A 317 -2.54 6.17 -0.03
N GLN A 318 -1.64 6.36 -1.00
CA GLN A 318 -1.48 5.47 -2.12
C GLN A 318 -0.42 4.42 -1.77
N ALA A 319 -0.83 3.17 -1.65
CA ALA A 319 0.05 2.03 -1.49
C ALA A 319 1.07 1.95 -2.63
N ALA A 320 2.32 1.70 -2.24
CA ALA A 320 3.35 1.28 -3.17
C ALA A 320 3.01 -0.11 -3.72
N TRP A 321 3.45 -0.34 -4.95
CA TRP A 321 3.34 -1.59 -5.66
C TRP A 321 4.72 -2.19 -5.82
N LEU A 322 4.83 -3.48 -5.55
CA LEU A 322 6.03 -4.26 -5.82
C LEU A 322 5.72 -5.21 -6.97
N ALA A 323 6.41 -5.05 -8.10
CA ALA A 323 6.31 -6.01 -9.18
C ALA A 323 6.98 -7.33 -8.74
N PRO A 324 6.44 -8.51 -9.10
CA PRO A 324 7.08 -9.78 -8.76
C PRO A 324 8.54 -9.89 -9.23
N SER A 325 8.86 -9.32 -10.39
CA SER A 325 10.22 -9.29 -10.95
C SER A 325 11.20 -8.40 -10.17
N GLU A 326 10.71 -7.44 -9.38
CA GLU A 326 11.54 -6.52 -8.60
C GLU A 326 11.90 -7.08 -7.22
N LEU A 327 11.27 -8.18 -6.79
CA LEU A 327 11.47 -8.73 -5.45
C LEU A 327 12.93 -9.12 -5.19
N GLY A 328 13.60 -9.74 -6.16
CA GLY A 328 15.02 -10.12 -6.04
C GLY A 328 15.97 -8.92 -6.00
N THR A 329 15.62 -7.82 -6.68
CA THR A 329 16.37 -6.56 -6.60
C THR A 329 16.13 -5.86 -5.27
N LEU A 330 14.91 -5.94 -4.74
CA LEU A 330 14.55 -5.35 -3.46
C LEU A 330 15.28 -6.06 -2.31
N ILE A 331 15.29 -7.40 -2.29
CA ILE A 331 15.92 -8.18 -1.22
C ILE A 331 17.12 -8.93 -1.81
N PRO A 332 18.29 -8.28 -1.94
CA PRO A 332 19.46 -8.90 -2.52
C PRO A 332 20.00 -10.01 -1.61
N GLY A 333 19.71 -11.26 -1.98
CA GLY A 333 20.08 -12.47 -1.25
C GLY A 333 19.56 -13.70 -1.97
N GLN A 334 20.34 -14.19 -2.94
CA GLN A 334 20.19 -15.45 -3.71
C GLN A 334 18.75 -15.88 -4.06
N PHE A 335 18.01 -15.02 -4.75
CA PHE A 335 17.01 -15.52 -5.70
C PHE A 335 17.78 -16.25 -6.80
N THR A 336 17.80 -17.58 -6.80
CA THR A 336 17.99 -18.31 -8.06
C THR A 336 16.69 -18.13 -8.85
N PRO A 337 16.69 -17.38 -9.96
CA PRO A 337 15.52 -17.35 -10.82
C PRO A 337 15.24 -18.79 -11.25
N GLU A 338 13.99 -19.23 -11.10
CA GLU A 338 13.58 -20.47 -11.75
C GLU A 338 13.75 -20.25 -13.27
N PRO A 339 14.33 -21.21 -14.02
CA PRO A 339 14.23 -21.16 -15.45
C PRO A 339 12.75 -21.12 -15.79
N GLU A 340 12.32 -20.12 -16.57
CA GLU A 340 10.97 -20.07 -17.11
C GLU A 340 10.68 -21.43 -17.72
N THR A 341 9.72 -22.18 -17.15
CA THR A 341 9.22 -23.39 -17.80
C THR A 341 8.72 -22.95 -19.16
N PRO A 342 9.30 -23.43 -20.28
CA PRO A 342 8.83 -23.04 -21.59
C PRO A 342 7.36 -23.45 -21.65
N THR A 343 6.51 -22.46 -21.90
CA THR A 343 5.10 -22.66 -22.22
C THR A 343 5.00 -23.84 -23.18
N PRO A 344 4.20 -24.88 -22.91
CA PRO A 344 4.03 -25.95 -23.87
C PRO A 344 3.47 -25.34 -25.15
N THR A 345 4.30 -25.21 -26.17
CA THR A 345 3.87 -24.97 -27.56
C THR A 345 3.18 -26.24 -28.03
N GLY A 346 1.95 -26.41 -27.57
CA GLY A 346 1.06 -27.47 -27.98
C GLY A 346 0.38 -27.11 -29.29
N SER A 347 0.72 -27.90 -30.31
CA SER A 347 -0.17 -28.45 -31.33
C SER A 347 -0.91 -27.51 -32.28
N ASN A 348 -0.50 -27.63 -33.56
CA ASN A 348 -1.34 -27.63 -34.76
C ASN A 348 -2.86 -27.52 -34.52
N VAL A 349 -3.44 -26.41 -34.98
CA VAL A 349 -4.85 -26.32 -35.38
C VAL A 349 -4.89 -25.80 -36.82
N PRO A 350 -5.62 -26.44 -37.76
CA PRO A 350 -5.58 -26.09 -39.17
C PRO A 350 -6.37 -24.81 -39.48
N GLY A 351 -5.72 -23.93 -40.26
CA GLY A 351 -6.27 -22.97 -41.22
C GLY A 351 -7.64 -22.35 -40.96
N HIS A 352 -7.66 -21.09 -40.50
CA HIS A 352 -8.69 -20.12 -40.87
C HIS A 352 -8.03 -18.84 -41.40
N ARG A 353 -8.19 -18.62 -42.72
CA ARG A 353 -7.76 -17.42 -43.43
C ARG A 353 -8.43 -16.19 -42.83
N ARG A 354 -7.65 -15.17 -42.47
CA ARG A 354 -8.15 -13.80 -42.27
C ARG A 354 -7.85 -12.95 -43.51
N PRO A 355 -8.76 -12.04 -43.90
CA PRO A 355 -8.65 -11.26 -45.14
C PRO A 355 -7.58 -10.17 -45.03
N VAL A 356 -6.81 -10.01 -46.11
CA VAL A 356 -5.81 -8.96 -46.30
C VAL A 356 -6.49 -7.74 -46.91
N PHE A 357 -6.45 -6.59 -46.22
CA PHE A 357 -6.80 -5.30 -46.82
C PHE A 357 -5.54 -4.66 -47.40
N GLN A 358 -5.47 -4.54 -48.73
CA GLN A 358 -4.47 -3.75 -49.43
C GLN A 358 -4.81 -2.26 -49.30
N LYS A 359 -3.82 -1.45 -48.92
CA LYS A 359 -3.87 0.02 -49.05
C LYS A 359 -3.78 0.39 -50.52
N SER A 360 -4.79 1.05 -51.07
CA SER A 360 -4.69 1.77 -52.34
C SER A 360 -3.73 2.95 -52.16
N ARG A 361 -2.69 3.00 -53.01
CA ARG A 361 -1.95 4.24 -53.27
C ARG A 361 -2.62 4.90 -54.46
N GLY A 362 -2.90 6.19 -54.33
CA GLY A 362 -3.48 6.99 -55.40
C GLY A 362 -2.51 7.16 -56.57
N GLN A 363 -3.11 7.24 -57.77
CA GLN A 363 -3.01 8.38 -58.67
C GLN A 363 -4.41 8.72 -59.15
#